data_AF-A0A7V9WND9-F1
#
_entry.id   AF-A0A7V9WND9-F1
#
_cell.length_a   1.000
_cell.length_b   1.000
_cell.length_c   1.000
_cell.angle_alpha   90.00
_cell.angle_beta   90.00
_cell.angle_gamma   90.00
#
_symmetry.space_group_name_H-M   'P 1'
#
loop_
_entity.id
_entity.type
_entity.pdbx_description
1 polymer ?
#
loop_
_entity_poly.entity_id
_entity_poly.type
_entity_poly.pdbx_seq_one_letter_code
_entity_poly.pdbx_strand_id
1 'polypeptide(L)'
;MAPRRTADGRYVVIEGRRWRATDPKLPPARKQELVRELMSARSAVGWAKRRDDALAERAARDRVHAAKVQLGERGPKWWESS
;
A
#
# COMPACT_ATOMS: atom_id res chain seq x y z
N MET A 1 -0.15 -13.67 -12.48
CA MET A 1 -0.50 -12.69 -13.53
C MET A 1 -0.63 -11.32 -12.88
N ALA A 2 -0.02 -10.27 -13.42
CA ALA A 2 -0.17 -8.92 -12.85
C ALA A 2 -1.63 -8.43 -13.00
N PRO A 3 -2.18 -7.70 -12.01
CA PRO A 3 -3.55 -7.20 -12.11
C PRO A 3 -3.69 -6.24 -13.30
N ARG A 4 -4.84 -6.33 -13.99
CA ARG A 4 -5.15 -5.46 -15.13
C ARG A 4 -5.13 -4.00 -14.67
N ARG A 5 -4.49 -3.12 -15.45
CA ARG A 5 -4.47 -1.67 -15.20
C ARG A 5 -5.47 -0.95 -16.09
N THR A 6 -5.93 0.21 -15.63
CA THR A 6 -6.65 1.17 -16.49
C THR A 6 -5.71 1.74 -17.55
N ALA A 7 -6.27 2.24 -18.67
CA ALA A 7 -5.48 2.79 -19.76
C ALA A 7 -4.60 3.98 -19.33
N ASP A 8 -5.07 4.78 -18.37
CA ASP A 8 -4.33 5.89 -17.78
C ASP A 8 -3.29 5.44 -16.72
N GLY A 9 -3.21 4.15 -16.41
CA GLY A 9 -2.28 3.57 -15.44
C GLY A 9 -2.56 3.91 -13.97
N ARG A 10 -3.58 4.74 -13.69
CA ARG A 10 -3.87 5.28 -12.34
C ARG A 10 -4.48 4.23 -11.40
N TYR A 11 -5.09 3.18 -11.95
CA TYR A 11 -5.75 2.14 -11.18
C TYR A 11 -5.33 0.73 -11.62
N VAL A 12 -5.30 -0.19 -10.65
CA VAL A 12 -5.35 -1.64 -10.87
C VAL A 12 -6.77 -2.13 -10.62
N VAL A 13 -7.24 -3.09 -11.42
CA VAL A 13 -8.57 -3.69 -11.33
C VAL A 13 -8.43 -5.09 -10.77
N ILE A 14 -9.02 -5.32 -9.61
CA ILE A 14 -9.02 -6.62 -8.91
C ILE A 14 -10.49 -6.93 -8.59
N GLU A 15 -10.99 -8.07 -9.09
CA GLU A 15 -12.38 -8.50 -8.89
C GLU A 15 -13.41 -7.41 -9.26
N GLY A 16 -13.18 -6.72 -10.39
CA GLY A 16 -14.04 -5.62 -10.86
C GLY A 16 -13.88 -4.30 -10.09
N ARG A 17 -13.19 -4.29 -8.95
CA ARG A 17 -12.95 -3.09 -8.14
C ARG A 17 -11.67 -2.39 -8.56
N ARG A 18 -11.75 -1.05 -8.69
CA ARG A 18 -10.58 -0.19 -8.95
C ARG A 18 -9.87 0.16 -7.65
N TRP A 19 -8.57 -0.08 -7.62
CA TRP A 19 -7.66 0.31 -6.56
C TRP A 19 -6.60 1.25 -7.14
N ARG A 20 -6.27 2.32 -6.44
CA ARG A 20 -5.22 3.25 -6.90
C ARG A 20 -3.89 2.51 -7.02
N ALA A 21 -3.24 2.69 -8.16
CA ALA A 21 -1.94 2.09 -8.42
C ALA A 21 -0.83 2.82 -7.66
N THR A 22 0.25 2.09 -7.36
CA THR A 22 1.51 2.65 -6.91
C THR A 22 1.98 3.75 -7.87
N ASP A 23 2.48 4.85 -7.32
CA ASP A 23 3.02 5.97 -8.09
C ASP A 23 4.16 5.47 -9.02
N PRO A 24 4.01 5.60 -10.35
CA PRO A 24 5.04 5.17 -11.30
C PRO A 24 6.31 6.04 -11.23
N LYS A 25 6.26 7.22 -10.61
CA LYS A 25 7.41 8.12 -10.46
C LYS A 25 8.36 7.68 -9.33
N LEU A 26 7.97 6.70 -8.50
CA LEU A 26 8.82 6.19 -7.42
C LEU A 26 10.05 5.46 -7.98
N PRO A 27 11.27 5.80 -7.52
CA PRO A 27 12.47 5.04 -7.86
C PRO A 27 12.30 3.55 -7.50
N PRO A 28 12.79 2.60 -8.33
CA PRO A 28 12.61 1.17 -8.10
C PRO A 28 13.09 0.70 -6.71
N ALA A 29 14.23 1.21 -6.25
CA ALA A 29 14.76 0.91 -4.93
C ALA A 29 13.81 1.36 -3.81
N ARG A 30 13.33 2.61 -3.89
CA ARG A 30 12.37 3.15 -2.90
C ARG A 30 11.06 2.38 -2.90
N LYS A 31 10.55 2.03 -4.08
CA LYS A 31 9.37 1.19 -4.22
C LYS A 31 9.57 -0.17 -3.55
N GLN A 32 10.73 -0.79 -3.74
CA GLN A 32 11.03 -2.09 -3.14
C GLN A 32 11.09 -2.01 -1.60
N GLU A 33 11.72 -0.98 -1.05
CA GLU A 33 11.74 -0.72 0.40
C GLU A 33 10.33 -0.56 0.98
N LEU A 34 9.50 0.26 0.32
CA LEU A 34 8.12 0.50 0.77
C LEU A 34 7.26 -0.77 0.68
N VAL A 35 7.45 -1.61 -0.34
CA VAL A 35 6.80 -2.91 -0.42
C VAL A 35 7.25 -3.84 0.71
N ARG A 36 8.55 -3.87 1.04
CA ARG A 36 9.07 -4.65 2.17
C ARG A 36 8.47 -4.18 3.49
N GLU A 37 8.42 -2.87 3.72
CA GLU A 37 7.80 -2.27 4.91
C GLU A 37 6.30 -2.59 4.98
N LEU A 38 5.57 -2.49 3.87
CA LEU A 38 4.15 -2.85 3.81
C LEU A 38 3.91 -4.31 4.18
N MET A 39 4.75 -5.23 3.67
CA MET A 39 4.63 -6.66 3.99
C MET A 39 4.99 -6.94 5.46
N SER A 40 6.04 -6.30 5.98
CA SER A 40 6.41 -6.36 7.40
C SER A 40 5.28 -5.88 8.31
N ALA A 41 4.69 -4.72 8.02
CA ALA A 41 3.59 -4.15 8.78
C ALA A 41 2.33 -5.03 8.73
N ARG A 42 2.00 -5.64 7.58
CA ARG A 42 0.89 -6.61 7.47
C ARG A 42 1.12 -7.84 8.34
N SER A 43 2.33 -8.38 8.35
CA SER A 43 2.69 -9.50 9.23
C SER A 43 2.55 -9.11 10.70
N ALA A 44 2.95 -7.89 11.08
CA ALA A 44 2.78 -7.37 12.43
C ALA A 44 1.31 -7.28 12.86
N VAL A 45 0.39 -6.88 11.95
CA VAL A 45 -1.07 -6.93 12.23
C VAL A 45 -1.50 -8.36 12.55
N GLY A 46 -1.05 -9.35 11.77
CA GLY A 46 -1.37 -10.76 12.02
C GLY A 46 -0.84 -11.27 13.37
N TRP A 47 0.37 -10.85 13.75
CA TRP A 47 0.96 -11.17 15.05
C TRP A 47 0.20 -10.54 16.21
N ALA A 48 -0.14 -9.26 16.12
CA ALA A 48 -0.88 -8.55 17.15
C ALA A 48 -2.26 -9.20 17.39
N LYS A 49 -2.99 -9.52 16.31
CA LYS A 49 -4.27 -10.23 16.39
C LYS A 49 -4.19 -11.58 17.08
N ARG A 50 -3.16 -12.38 16.76
CA ARG A 50 -2.96 -13.69 17.40
C ARG A 50 -2.65 -13.59 18.90
N ARG A 51 -2.19 -12.43 19.36
CA ARG A 51 -1.85 -12.15 20.75
C ARG A 51 -2.93 -11.33 21.47
N ASP A 52 -4.02 -11.01 20.78
CA ASP A 52 -5.07 -10.09 21.26
C ASP A 52 -4.52 -8.73 21.74
N ASP A 53 -3.44 -8.25 21.10
CA ASP A 53 -2.78 -7.00 21.45
C ASP A 53 -3.32 -5.85 20.58
N ALA A 54 -4.35 -5.18 21.10
CA ALA A 54 -5.02 -4.09 20.40
C ALA A 54 -4.11 -2.88 20.11
N LEU A 55 -3.14 -2.59 20.99
CA LEU A 55 -2.21 -1.48 20.81
C LEU A 55 -1.20 -1.78 19.70
N ALA A 56 -0.61 -2.98 19.70
CA ALA A 56 0.27 -3.43 18.63
C ALA A 56 -0.47 -3.54 17.30
N GLU A 57 -1.74 -3.97 17.31
CA GLU A 57 -2.57 -4.03 16.12
C GLU A 57 -2.76 -2.63 15.52
N ARG A 58 -3.11 -1.65 16.36
CA ARG A 58 -3.29 -0.26 15.92
C ARG A 58 -2.01 0.30 15.31
N ALA A 59 -0.88 0.16 16.01
CA ALA A 59 0.41 0.63 15.52
C ALA A 59 0.81 -0.03 14.17
N ALA A 60 0.57 -1.33 14.02
CA ALA A 60 0.85 -2.04 12.78
C ALA A 60 -0.08 -1.58 11.63
N ARG A 61 -1.35 -1.29 11.91
CA ARG A 61 -2.29 -0.73 10.91
C ARG A 61 -1.90 0.67 10.48
N ASP A 62 -1.39 1.49 11.39
CA ASP A 62 -0.89 2.83 11.08
C ASP A 62 0.34 2.75 10.16
N ARG A 63 1.26 1.80 10.41
CA ARG A 63 2.38 1.51 9.50
C ARG A 63 1.92 1.06 8.11
N VAL A 64 0.92 0.18 8.04
CA VAL A 64 0.31 -0.22 6.75
C VAL A 64 -0.27 0.99 6.02
N HIS A 65 -0.94 1.90 6.73
CA HIS A 65 -1.47 3.12 6.14
C HIS A 65 -0.34 4.00 5.60
N ALA A 66 0.68 4.28 6.41
CA ALA A 66 1.81 5.12 6.05
C ALA A 66 2.57 4.58 4.82
N ALA A 67 2.84 3.27 4.77
CA ALA A 67 3.48 2.64 3.62
C ALA A 67 2.64 2.79 2.34
N LYS A 68 1.32 2.60 2.42
CA LYS A 68 0.41 2.79 1.28
C LYS A 68 0.32 4.23 0.81
N VAL A 69 0.37 5.20 1.74
CA VAL A 69 0.40 6.63 1.37
C VAL A 69 1.70 6.94 0.62
N GLN A 70 2.84 6.49 1.13
CA GLN A 70 4.14 6.68 0.46
C GLN A 70 4.25 5.97 -0.88
N LEU A 71 3.59 4.81 -1.05
CA LEU A 71 3.46 4.15 -2.34
C LEU A 71 2.54 4.90 -3.32
N GLY A 72 1.80 5.92 -2.87
CA GLY A 72 0.78 6.59 -3.68
C GLY A 72 -0.51 5.79 -3.84
N GLU A 73 -0.69 4.68 -3.11
CA GLU A 73 -1.91 3.87 -3.11
C GLU A 73 -3.00 4.49 -2.21
N ARG A 74 -2.61 5.36 -1.26
CA ARG A 74 -3.45 6.11 -0.32
C ARG A 74 -3.06 7.60 -0.27
N GLY A 75 -3.91 8.43 0.32
CA GLY A 75 -3.64 9.87 0.47
C GLY A 75 -3.88 10.68 -0.80
N PRO A 76 -3.18 11.82 -0.95
CA PRO A 76 -3.24 12.66 -2.15
C PRO A 76 -2.97 11.85 -3.42
N LYS A 77 -3.65 12.20 -4.50
CA LYS A 77 -3.47 11.52 -5.78
C LYS A 77 -2.22 12.07 -6.46
N TRP A 78 -1.25 11.20 -6.74
CA TRP A 78 0.02 11.55 -7.38
C TRP A 78 -0.12 12.14 -8.80
N TRP A 79 -1.29 12.03 -9.44
CA TRP A 79 -1.60 12.64 -10.73
C TRP A 79 -2.27 14.02 -10.64
N GLU A 80 -2.63 14.49 -9.44
CA GLU A 80 -3.20 15.85 -9.24
C GLU A 80 -2.12 16.89 -8.94
N SER A 81 -0.87 16.46 -8.71
CA SER A 81 0.30 17.33 -8.50
C SER A 81 1.18 17.46 -9.76
N SER A 82 0.59 17.41 -10.96
CA SER A 82 1.32 17.66 -12.23
C SER A 82 1.26 19.12 -12.64
#